data_AF-A0A1G6UF14-F1
#
_entry.id   AF-A0A1G6UF14-F1
#
_cell.length_a   1.000
_cell.length_b   1.000
_cell.length_c   1.000
_cell.angle_alpha   90.00
_cell.angle_beta   90.00
_cell.angle_gamma   90.00
#
_symmetry.space_group_name_H-M   'P 1'
#
loop_
_entity.id
_entity.type
_entity.pdbx_description
1 polymer ?
#
loop_
_entity_poly.entity_id
_entity_poly.type
_entity_poly.pdbx_seq_one_letter_code
_entity_poly.pdbx_strand_id
1 'polypeptide(L)'
;MNARRWATVTVLAALGGGLAGPATAAAATPGQAAPVDVIVRELPGTGSGPERAVEALGGTVGRALGIIDAFSARVPADRLGALRGVPGVDSVTENAPVHLTGTDVEAANALTGSLDAITHDVIGAAGMWDRGFTGRGVDVAVIDSGVVPVDGLSAPGKVVHGPDLSFEASSCSGNRCTAAPARYLDTYGHGTHMAGIIAGRDAATPGPVTSGDRTTFTGVAPDARIVSVKVADSRGATDVSQVIAAIDWVVQNKDRNGLDIRVLNLSFGTDGVQDYRLDPLAYAVEVAWHSGIAVVVAAGNGGYGSAKLNDPAYDPFVIAVGGVDGRGTHGTGDDVVPSWSSTGDGTRNPDLVAPGASVVSLRAPGSYLDAQFPGARTGERFFRGSGTSQAAAVVSGAAALLVQQRPDITPDQLKALLRGTAKALPAADPVAQGRGLVDLKTAWTAATPSASSAAQTWPRSTGRGSLEAARGSSNLTLDGGTLEGEVDVTGRAWDAARVTASSAARTAWTGGSTTASGWTGGAWNGREWYPTGAAGQPLGMRWSGMSWSGMSWSGMSWSGMSWSGMSWSGMSWSGMSWSGMSWSGMSWSGMSWSGAGWGG
;
A
#
# COMPACT_ATOMS: atom_id res chain seq x y z
N MET A 1 -63.70 -11.53 48.18
CA MET A 1 -62.70 -12.47 48.73
C MET A 1 -61.33 -11.82 48.56
N ASN A 2 -60.73 -11.49 49.70
CA ASN A 2 -59.35 -11.07 50.02
C ASN A 2 -58.71 -9.99 49.11
N ALA A 3 -58.85 -8.69 49.39
CA ALA A 3 -58.19 -7.91 50.47
C ALA A 3 -56.65 -7.89 50.28
N ARG A 4 -56.02 -6.74 49.93
CA ARG A 4 -55.65 -5.63 50.85
C ARG A 4 -54.92 -6.16 52.09
N ARG A 5 -53.81 -5.62 52.61
CA ARG A 5 -53.05 -4.38 52.44
C ARG A 5 -51.98 -4.44 53.56
N TRP A 6 -50.80 -3.87 53.31
CA TRP A 6 -50.01 -3.00 54.23
C TRP A 6 -49.37 -3.66 55.46
N ALA A 7 -48.09 -3.33 55.71
CA ALA A 7 -47.74 -2.38 56.79
C ALA A 7 -46.23 -2.11 56.85
N THR A 8 -45.94 -0.81 56.85
CA THR A 8 -44.80 -0.04 57.37
C THR A 8 -44.39 -0.44 58.80
N VAL A 9 -43.18 -0.01 59.22
CA VAL A 9 -42.73 0.44 60.58
C VAL A 9 -41.38 -0.21 60.93
N THR A 10 -40.37 0.38 61.58
CA THR A 10 -39.94 1.76 61.92
C THR A 10 -38.51 1.57 62.45
N VAL A 11 -37.72 2.64 62.35
CA VAL A 11 -36.37 2.83 62.91
C VAL A 11 -36.20 2.30 64.33
N LEU A 12 -35.05 1.68 64.60
CA LEU A 12 -34.45 1.66 65.93
C LEU A 12 -32.92 1.72 65.80
N ALA A 13 -32.36 2.87 66.19
CA ALA A 13 -30.95 3.06 66.43
C ALA A 13 -30.60 2.44 67.79
N ALA A 14 -29.57 1.61 67.84
CA ALA A 14 -28.87 1.25 69.06
C ALA A 14 -27.36 1.43 68.82
N LEU A 15 -26.82 2.48 69.43
CA LEU A 15 -25.39 2.70 69.63
C LEU A 15 -24.86 1.62 70.58
N GLY A 16 -23.93 0.80 70.09
CA GLY A 16 -23.13 -0.11 70.89
C GLY A 16 -21.71 -0.14 70.35
N GLY A 17 -20.84 0.69 70.94
CA GLY A 17 -19.42 0.69 70.64
C GLY A 17 -18.77 -0.62 71.08
N GLY A 18 -18.07 -1.27 70.15
CA GLY A 18 -17.21 -2.41 70.40
C GLY A 18 -16.03 -2.35 69.45
N LEU A 19 -14.88 -1.91 69.98
CA LEU A 19 -13.58 -1.97 69.33
C LEU A 19 -13.25 -3.43 68.98
N ALA A 20 -13.29 -3.77 67.70
CA ALA A 20 -12.66 -4.97 67.16
C ALA A 20 -11.72 -4.52 66.04
N GLY A 21 -10.43 -4.86 66.18
CA GLY A 21 -9.35 -4.46 65.29
C GLY A 21 -9.53 -4.99 63.85
N PRO A 22 -8.64 -4.59 62.93
CA PRO A 22 -8.74 -4.99 61.54
C PRO A 22 -8.71 -6.52 61.47
N ALA A 23 -9.73 -7.09 60.85
CA ALA A 23 -9.69 -8.48 60.42
C ALA A 23 -8.45 -8.64 59.54
N THR A 24 -7.46 -9.37 60.06
CA THR A 24 -6.32 -9.85 59.30
C THR A 24 -6.87 -10.50 58.03
N ALA A 25 -6.59 -9.90 56.87
CA ALA A 25 -6.89 -10.47 55.58
C ALA A 25 -6.34 -11.91 55.58
N ALA A 26 -7.24 -12.88 55.42
CA ALA A 26 -6.83 -14.25 55.21
C ALA A 26 -5.85 -14.26 54.02
N ALA A 27 -4.63 -14.75 54.24
CA ALA A 27 -3.65 -14.93 53.19
C ALA A 27 -4.29 -15.75 52.08
N ALA A 28 -4.44 -15.14 50.90
CA ALA A 28 -5.01 -15.80 49.73
C ALA A 28 -4.18 -17.05 49.43
N THR A 29 -4.82 -18.22 49.41
CA THR A 29 -4.19 -19.48 49.03
C THR A 29 -3.59 -19.32 47.62
N PRO A 30 -2.30 -19.63 47.39
CA PRO A 30 -1.71 -19.55 46.05
C PRO A 30 -2.52 -20.36 45.04
N GLY A 31 -2.79 -19.81 43.86
CA GLY A 31 -3.49 -20.53 42.78
C GLY A 31 -2.70 -21.76 42.34
N GLN A 32 -3.39 -22.86 42.05
CA GLN A 32 -2.76 -24.14 41.65
C GLN A 32 -2.76 -24.37 40.13
N ALA A 33 -3.46 -23.54 39.35
CA ALA A 33 -3.51 -23.66 37.90
C ALA A 33 -2.29 -23.02 37.22
N ALA A 34 -1.96 -23.52 36.02
CA ALA A 34 -0.90 -22.92 35.20
C ALA A 34 -1.20 -21.43 34.97
N PRO A 35 -0.21 -20.54 35.17
CA PRO A 35 -0.40 -19.12 34.95
C PRO A 35 -0.59 -18.81 33.46
N VAL A 36 -1.54 -17.93 33.14
CA VAL A 36 -1.79 -17.41 31.79
C VAL A 36 -1.40 -15.94 31.73
N ASP A 37 -0.92 -15.51 30.57
CA ASP A 37 -0.67 -14.11 30.31
C ASP A 37 -2.02 -13.41 30.07
N VAL A 38 -2.19 -12.20 30.61
CA VAL A 38 -3.42 -11.41 30.54
C VAL A 38 -3.08 -9.94 30.30
N ILE A 39 -4.05 -9.19 29.76
CA ILE A 39 -4.08 -7.74 29.77
C ILE A 39 -5.19 -7.33 30.74
N VAL A 40 -4.83 -6.55 31.76
CA VAL A 40 -5.73 -6.02 32.78
C VAL A 40 -5.94 -4.55 32.50
N ARG A 41 -7.17 -4.17 32.15
CA ARG A 41 -7.56 -2.78 31.96
C ARG A 41 -8.13 -2.21 33.25
N GLU A 42 -7.77 -0.98 33.54
CA GLU A 42 -8.04 -0.31 34.80
C GLU A 42 -9.07 0.82 34.59
N LEU A 43 -9.91 1.04 35.62
CA LEU A 43 -10.75 2.22 35.66
C LEU A 43 -9.92 3.46 36.03
N PRO A 44 -10.22 4.66 35.49
CA PRO A 44 -9.47 5.86 35.83
C PRO A 44 -9.48 6.17 37.33
N GLY A 45 -8.31 6.51 37.89
CA GLY A 45 -8.17 6.96 39.29
C GLY A 45 -8.08 5.87 40.36
N THR A 46 -7.84 4.62 39.96
CA THR A 46 -7.77 3.44 40.86
C THR A 46 -6.41 3.26 41.55
N GLY A 47 -5.37 3.98 41.10
CA GLY A 47 -4.00 3.82 41.59
C GLY A 47 -3.51 2.38 41.39
N SER A 48 -2.56 1.93 42.21
CA SER A 48 -1.95 0.60 42.07
C SER A 48 -2.77 -0.54 42.72
N GLY A 49 -4.10 -0.44 42.68
CA GLY A 49 -5.02 -1.39 43.30
C GLY A 49 -5.07 -2.73 42.57
N PRO A 50 -5.36 -2.75 41.26
CA PRO A 50 -5.35 -3.94 40.42
C PRO A 50 -4.03 -4.72 40.40
N GLU A 51 -2.88 -4.05 40.40
CA GLU A 51 -1.54 -4.68 40.38
C GLU A 51 -1.25 -5.42 41.69
N ARG A 52 -1.59 -4.83 42.83
CA ARG A 52 -1.48 -5.50 44.14
C ARG A 52 -2.41 -6.71 44.24
N ALA A 53 -3.57 -6.65 43.60
CA ALA A 53 -4.47 -7.80 43.54
C ALA A 53 -3.92 -8.93 42.66
N VAL A 54 -3.24 -8.62 41.55
CA VAL A 54 -2.51 -9.60 40.75
C VAL A 54 -1.45 -10.33 41.58
N GLU A 55 -0.63 -9.59 42.33
CA GLU A 55 0.38 -10.17 43.21
C GLU A 55 -0.24 -11.02 44.33
N ALA A 56 -1.31 -10.53 44.96
CA ALA A 56 -2.03 -11.24 46.02
C ALA A 56 -2.71 -12.53 45.52
N LEU A 57 -3.07 -12.61 44.25
CA LEU A 57 -3.62 -13.81 43.61
C LEU A 57 -2.53 -14.79 43.13
N GLY A 58 -1.25 -14.51 43.43
CA GLY A 58 -0.11 -15.34 43.04
C GLY A 58 0.35 -15.12 41.59
N GLY A 59 -0.03 -14.00 40.98
CA GLY A 59 0.42 -13.58 39.66
C GLY A 59 1.62 -12.63 39.71
N THR A 60 2.15 -12.30 38.52
CA THR A 60 3.21 -11.30 38.34
C THR A 60 2.74 -10.17 37.43
N VAL A 61 2.95 -8.93 37.85
CA VAL A 61 2.65 -7.74 37.05
C VAL A 61 3.73 -7.56 35.98
N GLY A 62 3.30 -7.29 34.77
CA GLY A 62 4.13 -7.06 33.59
C GLY A 62 4.18 -5.57 33.22
N ARG A 63 4.14 -5.31 31.92
CA ARG A 63 4.37 -3.97 31.36
C ARG A 63 3.11 -3.11 31.43
N ALA A 64 3.24 -1.87 31.86
CA ALA A 64 2.20 -0.85 31.72
C ALA A 64 1.94 -0.50 30.24
N LEU A 65 0.66 -0.48 29.86
CA LEU A 65 0.10 -0.18 28.55
C LEU A 65 -0.72 1.12 28.65
N GLY A 66 -0.01 2.23 28.87
CA GLY A 66 -0.63 3.52 29.21
C GLY A 66 -1.52 4.17 28.14
N ILE A 67 -1.66 3.58 26.94
CA ILE A 67 -2.59 4.07 25.91
C ILE A 67 -4.03 3.60 26.13
N ILE A 68 -4.21 2.50 26.87
CA ILE A 68 -5.53 1.92 27.16
C ILE A 68 -5.82 1.86 28.67
N ASP A 69 -5.02 2.54 29.49
CA ASP A 69 -5.06 2.45 30.96
C ASP A 69 -5.04 0.99 31.41
N ALA A 70 -4.02 0.24 30.99
CA ALA A 70 -3.91 -1.18 31.26
C ALA A 70 -2.47 -1.59 31.60
N PHE A 71 -2.28 -2.83 32.02
CA PHE A 71 -0.98 -3.48 32.14
C PHE A 71 -1.07 -4.95 31.72
N SER A 72 0.03 -5.52 31.25
CA SER A 72 0.12 -6.97 31.11
C SER A 72 0.39 -7.61 32.46
N ALA A 73 -0.13 -8.81 32.70
CA ALA A 73 0.16 -9.59 33.90
C ALA A 73 0.15 -11.08 33.57
N ARG A 74 0.68 -11.89 34.47
CA ARG A 74 0.62 -13.35 34.40
C ARG A 74 -0.06 -13.86 35.66
N VAL A 75 -1.19 -14.55 35.53
CA VAL A 75 -2.10 -14.87 36.65
C VAL A 75 -2.49 -16.35 36.58
N PRO A 76 -2.54 -17.09 37.70
CA PRO A 76 -3.10 -18.45 37.70
C PRO A 76 -4.51 -18.48 37.09
N ALA A 77 -4.75 -19.36 36.11
CA ALA A 77 -5.98 -19.35 35.32
C ALA A 77 -7.28 -19.49 36.16
N ASP A 78 -7.19 -20.21 37.28
CA ASP A 78 -8.28 -20.38 38.26
C ASP A 78 -8.60 -19.10 39.06
N ARG A 79 -7.76 -18.05 38.97
CA ARG A 79 -7.91 -16.77 39.67
C ARG A 79 -8.43 -15.63 38.80
N LEU A 80 -8.63 -15.85 37.50
CA LEU A 80 -9.11 -14.80 36.58
C LEU A 80 -10.50 -14.26 36.97
N GLY A 81 -11.40 -15.14 37.42
CA GLY A 81 -12.73 -14.72 37.91
C GLY A 81 -12.65 -13.85 39.15
N ALA A 82 -11.70 -14.12 40.05
CA ALA A 82 -11.45 -13.29 41.22
C ALA A 82 -10.84 -11.93 40.84
N LEU A 83 -9.89 -11.92 39.90
CA LEU A 83 -9.26 -10.69 39.41
C LEU A 83 -10.27 -9.77 38.71
N ARG A 84 -11.20 -10.32 37.91
CA ARG A 84 -12.29 -9.56 37.27
C ARG A 84 -13.24 -8.90 38.28
N GLY A 85 -13.32 -9.40 39.51
CA GLY A 85 -14.15 -8.85 40.58
C GLY A 85 -13.44 -7.80 41.45
N VAL A 86 -12.17 -7.49 41.18
CA VAL A 86 -11.40 -6.52 41.98
C VAL A 86 -11.87 -5.09 41.68
N PRO A 87 -12.22 -4.30 42.72
CA PRO A 87 -12.55 -2.89 42.53
C PRO A 87 -11.42 -2.15 41.81
N GLY A 88 -11.75 -1.53 40.67
CA GLY A 88 -10.81 -0.81 39.84
C GLY A 88 -10.29 -1.56 38.60
N VAL A 89 -10.62 -2.85 38.47
CA VAL A 89 -10.43 -3.60 37.22
C VAL A 89 -11.65 -3.36 36.30
N ASP A 90 -11.42 -2.80 35.12
CA ASP A 90 -12.42 -2.64 34.05
C ASP A 90 -12.63 -3.97 33.31
N SER A 91 -11.53 -4.61 32.90
CA SER A 91 -11.57 -5.91 32.23
C SER A 91 -10.28 -6.70 32.41
N VAL A 92 -10.39 -8.03 32.33
CA VAL A 92 -9.25 -8.97 32.28
C VAL A 92 -9.40 -9.82 31.04
N THR A 93 -8.55 -9.57 30.06
CA THR A 93 -8.51 -10.28 28.79
C THR A 93 -7.32 -11.21 28.78
N GLU A 94 -7.54 -12.50 28.54
CA GLU A 94 -6.44 -13.45 28.38
C GLU A 94 -5.63 -13.09 27.12
N ASN A 95 -4.32 -12.98 27.27
CA ASN A 95 -3.39 -12.76 26.17
C ASN A 95 -3.18 -14.11 25.47
N ALA A 96 -4.03 -14.39 24.48
CA ALA A 96 -3.91 -15.60 23.68
C ALA A 96 -2.73 -15.47 22.70
N PRO A 97 -1.78 -16.43 22.64
CA PRO A 97 -0.89 -16.53 21.49
C PRO A 97 -1.74 -16.85 20.26
N VAL A 98 -1.70 -15.97 19.26
CA VAL A 98 -2.36 -16.22 17.97
C VAL A 98 -1.38 -16.96 17.07
N HIS A 99 -1.64 -18.25 16.84
CA HIS A 99 -1.05 -19.01 15.76
C HIS A 99 -2.15 -19.75 14.98
N LEU A 100 -2.50 -19.19 13.82
CA LEU A 100 -3.19 -19.89 12.73
C LEU A 100 -2.57 -19.43 11.41
N THR A 101 -1.35 -19.91 11.11
CA THR A 101 -0.66 -19.59 9.85
C THR A 101 -0.95 -20.58 8.72
N GLY A 102 -1.59 -21.73 9.00
CA GLY A 102 -1.93 -22.73 7.98
C GLY A 102 -3.22 -22.40 7.21
N THR A 103 -4.33 -22.14 7.92
CA THR A 103 -5.66 -22.04 7.29
C THR A 103 -5.82 -20.82 6.38
N ASP A 104 -5.26 -19.66 6.75
CA ASP A 104 -5.38 -18.44 5.96
C ASP A 104 -4.52 -18.50 4.68
N VAL A 105 -3.31 -19.07 4.77
CA VAL A 105 -2.42 -19.27 3.62
C VAL A 105 -2.98 -20.35 2.70
N GLU A 106 -3.45 -21.48 3.24
CA GLU A 106 -4.10 -22.53 2.45
C GLU A 106 -5.34 -22.01 1.70
N ALA A 107 -6.19 -21.24 2.38
CA ALA A 107 -7.36 -20.62 1.77
C ALA A 107 -6.97 -19.59 0.69
N ALA A 108 -5.90 -18.83 0.91
CA ALA A 108 -5.36 -17.91 -0.10
C ALA A 108 -4.77 -18.67 -1.30
N ASN A 109 -4.01 -19.73 -1.06
CA ASN A 109 -3.36 -20.55 -2.09
C ASN A 109 -4.36 -21.26 -3.01
N ALA A 110 -5.54 -21.60 -2.48
CA ALA A 110 -6.65 -22.14 -3.26
C ALA A 110 -7.23 -21.14 -4.29
N LEU A 111 -6.91 -19.85 -4.19
CA LEU A 111 -7.32 -18.85 -5.17
C LEU A 111 -6.41 -18.89 -6.40
N THR A 112 -6.98 -18.79 -7.59
CA THR A 112 -6.21 -18.79 -8.84
C THR A 112 -5.17 -17.66 -8.91
N GLY A 113 -5.50 -16.48 -8.36
CA GLY A 113 -4.60 -15.33 -8.30
C GLY A 113 -3.63 -15.34 -7.11
N SER A 114 -3.48 -16.48 -6.41
CA SER A 114 -2.53 -16.60 -5.31
C SER A 114 -1.08 -16.51 -5.78
N LEU A 115 -0.18 -16.08 -4.89
CA LEU A 115 1.24 -16.11 -5.22
C LEU A 115 1.77 -17.54 -5.38
N ASP A 116 1.18 -18.53 -4.70
CA ASP A 116 1.52 -19.94 -4.92
C ASP A 116 1.29 -20.34 -6.38
N ALA A 117 0.10 -20.08 -6.92
CA ALA A 117 -0.23 -20.37 -8.31
C ALA A 117 0.63 -19.54 -9.28
N ILE A 118 0.78 -18.24 -9.03
CA ILE A 118 1.58 -17.35 -9.89
C ILE A 118 3.04 -17.83 -9.96
N THR A 119 3.66 -18.14 -8.83
CA THR A 119 5.09 -18.48 -8.74
C THR A 119 5.40 -19.90 -9.23
N HIS A 120 4.52 -20.87 -8.99
CA HIS A 120 4.75 -22.26 -9.41
C HIS A 120 4.27 -22.54 -10.83
N ASP A 121 3.00 -22.22 -11.09
CA ASP A 121 2.29 -22.76 -12.23
C ASP A 121 2.40 -21.81 -13.43
N VAL A 122 2.26 -20.51 -13.16
CA VAL A 122 2.16 -19.48 -14.20
C VAL A 122 3.53 -19.01 -14.70
N ILE A 123 4.33 -18.35 -13.84
CA ILE A 123 5.60 -17.74 -14.27
C ILE A 123 6.80 -18.65 -14.03
N GLY A 124 6.71 -19.60 -13.08
CA GLY A 124 7.76 -20.56 -12.76
C GLY A 124 8.93 -20.04 -11.93
N ALA A 125 8.71 -19.03 -11.09
CA ALA A 125 9.68 -18.55 -10.09
C ALA A 125 10.12 -19.66 -9.12
N ALA A 126 9.21 -20.55 -8.73
CA ALA A 126 9.49 -21.59 -7.74
C ALA A 126 10.63 -22.54 -8.17
N GLY A 127 10.76 -22.82 -9.48
CA GLY A 127 11.86 -23.61 -10.00
C GLY A 127 13.23 -22.93 -9.85
N MET A 128 13.28 -21.60 -9.73
CA MET A 128 14.51 -20.87 -9.43
C MET A 128 14.88 -20.95 -7.94
N TRP A 129 13.88 -20.96 -7.04
CA TRP A 129 14.10 -21.12 -5.60
C TRP A 129 14.80 -22.44 -5.28
N ASP A 130 14.36 -23.54 -5.91
CA ASP A 130 15.00 -24.86 -5.78
C ASP A 130 16.48 -24.90 -6.21
N ARG A 131 16.91 -23.87 -6.96
CA ARG A 131 18.29 -23.69 -7.42
C ARG A 131 19.07 -22.66 -6.58
N GLY A 132 18.46 -22.16 -5.51
CA GLY A 132 19.06 -21.17 -4.60
C GLY A 132 18.95 -19.72 -5.05
N PHE A 133 18.18 -19.44 -6.11
CA PHE A 133 17.88 -18.07 -6.53
C PHE A 133 16.55 -17.64 -5.90
N THR A 134 16.61 -16.74 -4.94
CA THR A 134 15.48 -16.25 -4.13
C THR A 134 15.40 -14.71 -4.11
N GLY A 135 16.25 -14.02 -4.86
CA GLY A 135 16.42 -12.56 -4.85
C GLY A 135 17.43 -12.07 -3.81
N ARG A 136 18.09 -12.99 -3.09
CA ARG A 136 19.05 -12.64 -2.04
C ARG A 136 20.18 -11.78 -2.59
N GLY A 137 20.46 -10.68 -1.91
CA GLY A 137 21.52 -9.74 -2.28
C GLY A 137 21.10 -8.74 -3.35
N VAL A 138 19.84 -8.75 -3.78
CA VAL A 138 19.27 -7.75 -4.70
C VAL A 138 18.26 -6.91 -3.93
N ASP A 139 18.35 -5.59 -4.05
CA ASP A 139 17.34 -4.69 -3.54
C ASP A 139 16.40 -4.24 -4.65
N VAL A 140 15.11 -4.24 -4.35
CA VAL A 140 14.05 -3.71 -5.22
C VAL A 140 13.50 -2.44 -4.60
N ALA A 141 13.72 -1.30 -5.27
CA ALA A 141 13.09 -0.04 -4.89
C ALA A 141 11.61 -0.05 -5.29
N VAL A 142 10.74 0.32 -4.35
CA VAL A 142 9.30 0.44 -4.56
C VAL A 142 8.91 1.88 -4.29
N ILE A 143 8.68 2.65 -5.35
CA ILE A 143 8.17 4.03 -5.28
C ILE A 143 6.65 3.96 -5.29
N ASP A 144 6.01 4.10 -4.13
CA ASP A 144 4.58 3.84 -3.94
C ASP A 144 4.03 4.53 -2.67
N SER A 145 2.94 4.06 -2.08
CA SER A 145 2.29 4.63 -0.89
C SER A 145 2.97 4.32 0.44
N GLY A 146 4.15 3.69 0.43
CA GLY A 146 4.85 3.21 1.62
C GLY A 146 4.71 1.70 1.81
N VAL A 147 5.27 1.16 2.89
CA VAL A 147 5.16 -0.27 3.23
C VAL A 147 4.99 -0.42 4.74
N VAL A 148 3.99 -1.20 5.18
CA VAL A 148 3.87 -1.60 6.59
C VAL A 148 4.60 -2.94 6.85
N PRO A 149 5.31 -3.09 7.98
CA PRO A 149 6.02 -4.33 8.33
C PRO A 149 5.06 -5.38 8.92
N VAL A 150 4.13 -5.86 8.10
CA VAL A 150 3.23 -6.96 8.45
C VAL A 150 3.94 -8.31 8.39
N ASP A 151 3.33 -9.38 8.92
CA ASP A 151 3.85 -10.74 8.70
C ASP A 151 4.01 -11.02 7.20
N GLY A 152 5.17 -11.56 6.81
CA GLY A 152 5.64 -11.59 5.42
C GLY A 152 6.62 -10.47 5.04
N LEU A 153 6.65 -9.36 5.77
CA LEU A 153 7.55 -8.20 5.54
C LEU A 153 8.27 -7.71 6.81
N SER A 154 7.92 -8.25 7.99
CA SER A 154 8.39 -7.80 9.30
C SER A 154 9.79 -8.30 9.68
N ALA A 155 10.38 -9.20 8.90
CA ALA A 155 11.71 -9.73 9.17
C ALA A 155 12.76 -8.59 9.20
N PRO A 156 13.74 -8.61 10.13
CA PRO A 156 14.74 -7.56 10.23
C PRO A 156 15.47 -7.33 8.90
N GLY A 157 15.51 -6.07 8.45
CA GLY A 157 16.16 -5.69 7.19
C GLY A 157 15.39 -6.05 5.92
N LYS A 158 14.22 -6.69 6.01
CA LYS A 158 13.37 -7.00 4.84
C LYS A 158 12.87 -5.73 4.14
N VAL A 159 12.45 -4.73 4.93
CA VAL A 159 12.08 -3.41 4.43
C VAL A 159 13.12 -2.39 4.89
N VAL A 160 13.69 -1.67 3.94
CA VAL A 160 14.57 -0.53 4.15
C VAL A 160 13.81 0.73 3.72
N HIS A 161 13.73 1.72 4.59
CA HIS A 161 13.03 2.96 4.27
C HIS A 161 13.95 3.96 3.58
N GLY A 162 13.56 4.36 2.37
CA GLY A 162 14.06 5.55 1.70
C GLY A 162 13.36 6.82 2.23
N PRO A 163 13.36 7.93 1.47
CA PRO A 163 12.67 9.13 1.89
C PRO A 163 11.15 8.92 1.83
N ASP A 164 10.46 9.64 2.71
CA ASP A 164 9.01 9.79 2.66
C ASP A 164 8.73 11.15 2.04
N LEU A 165 8.25 11.12 0.80
CA LEU A 165 7.90 12.28 -0.01
C LEU A 165 6.42 12.63 0.07
N SER A 166 5.61 11.87 0.80
CA SER A 166 4.18 12.11 0.92
C SER A 166 3.85 13.33 1.78
N PHE A 167 2.62 13.82 1.66
CA PHE A 167 2.07 14.86 2.53
C PHE A 167 1.89 14.41 3.99
N GLU A 168 2.07 13.12 4.27
CA GLU A 168 1.96 12.52 5.60
C GLU A 168 3.32 12.32 6.29
N ALA A 169 4.43 12.69 5.66
CA ALA A 169 5.76 12.47 6.21
C ALA A 169 5.97 13.19 7.56
N SER A 170 5.25 14.29 7.78
CA SER A 170 5.41 15.14 8.95
C SER A 170 4.07 15.65 9.50
N SER A 171 4.06 15.92 10.81
CA SER A 171 2.98 16.63 11.49
C SER A 171 3.56 17.93 12.04
N CYS A 172 2.83 19.02 11.88
CA CYS A 172 3.30 20.33 12.32
C CYS A 172 2.27 21.09 13.14
N SER A 173 2.78 21.92 14.02
CA SER A 173 2.03 22.90 14.81
C SER A 173 2.68 24.27 14.62
N GLY A 174 2.01 25.16 13.89
CA GLY A 174 2.61 26.41 13.42
C GLY A 174 3.83 26.16 12.52
N ASN A 175 4.94 26.83 12.82
CA ASN A 175 6.21 26.70 12.09
C ASN A 175 7.09 25.53 12.56
N ARG A 176 6.61 24.71 13.50
CA ARG A 176 7.37 23.57 14.02
C ARG A 176 6.79 22.28 13.49
N CYS A 177 7.68 21.41 13.03
CA CYS A 177 7.30 20.16 12.43
C CYS A 177 8.14 19.00 12.94
N THR A 178 7.49 17.86 13.09
CA THR A 178 8.09 16.60 13.53
C THR A 178 7.68 15.49 12.58
N ALA A 179 8.44 14.39 12.55
CA ALA A 179 8.02 13.18 11.85
C ALA A 179 6.61 12.77 12.29
N ALA A 180 5.73 12.50 11.33
CA ALA A 180 4.39 12.02 11.66
C ALA A 180 4.45 10.56 12.13
N PRO A 181 3.47 10.10 12.94
CA PRO A 181 3.34 8.69 13.27
C PRO A 181 3.23 7.78 12.03
N ALA A 182 2.66 8.30 10.93
CA ALA A 182 2.48 7.58 9.67
C ALA A 182 3.71 7.60 8.76
N ARG A 183 4.82 8.25 9.17
CA ARG A 183 6.00 8.40 8.33
C ARG A 183 6.53 7.03 7.89
N TYR A 184 6.78 6.88 6.59
CA TYR A 184 7.17 5.66 5.88
C TYR A 184 6.11 4.55 5.81
N LEU A 185 5.05 4.64 6.61
CA LEU A 185 4.02 3.62 6.70
C LEU A 185 3.01 3.75 5.58
N ASP A 186 2.52 2.60 5.13
CA ASP A 186 1.49 2.53 4.10
C ASP A 186 0.10 2.76 4.69
N THR A 187 -0.41 3.96 4.47
CA THR A 187 -1.74 4.40 4.89
C THR A 187 -2.79 4.24 3.78
N TYR A 188 -2.36 3.99 2.54
CA TYR A 188 -3.24 3.76 1.41
C TYR A 188 -3.49 2.26 1.18
N GLY A 189 -2.43 1.45 1.26
CA GLY A 189 -2.43 -0.02 1.22
C GLY A 189 -1.83 -0.64 -0.04
N HIS A 190 -1.56 0.16 -1.07
CA HIS A 190 -1.08 -0.32 -2.36
C HIS A 190 0.38 -0.76 -2.33
N GLY A 191 1.28 0.03 -1.75
CA GLY A 191 2.71 -0.26 -1.70
C GLY A 191 3.05 -1.52 -0.90
N THR A 192 2.33 -1.80 0.19
CA THR A 192 2.45 -3.06 0.96
C THR A 192 2.05 -4.26 0.12
N HIS A 193 0.98 -4.14 -0.66
CA HIS A 193 0.53 -5.19 -1.56
C HIS A 193 1.59 -5.46 -2.65
N MET A 194 2.19 -4.42 -3.25
CA MET A 194 3.28 -4.56 -4.23
C MET A 194 4.52 -5.22 -3.60
N ALA A 195 4.93 -4.76 -2.42
CA ALA A 195 6.07 -5.31 -1.68
C ALA A 195 5.88 -6.80 -1.35
N GLY A 196 4.66 -7.21 -1.00
CA GLY A 196 4.32 -8.62 -0.78
C GLY A 196 4.45 -9.48 -2.05
N ILE A 197 4.01 -8.96 -3.21
CA ILE A 197 4.17 -9.66 -4.50
C ILE A 197 5.65 -9.85 -4.82
N ILE A 198 6.44 -8.78 -4.66
CA ILE A 198 7.86 -8.78 -5.02
C ILE A 198 8.66 -9.69 -4.09
N ALA A 199 8.59 -9.48 -2.77
CA ALA A 199 9.54 -10.08 -1.83
C ALA A 199 8.94 -10.49 -0.48
N GLY A 200 7.62 -10.67 -0.41
CA GLY A 200 6.97 -11.21 0.78
C GLY A 200 7.53 -12.59 1.13
N ARG A 201 7.75 -12.85 2.42
CA ARG A 201 8.23 -14.13 2.91
C ARG A 201 7.80 -14.28 4.36
N ASP A 202 6.87 -15.19 4.61
CA ASP A 202 6.51 -15.57 5.98
C ASP A 202 7.74 -16.14 6.69
N ALA A 203 7.84 -15.85 7.99
CA ALA A 203 8.99 -16.26 8.81
C ALA A 203 9.01 -17.77 9.13
N ALA A 204 8.24 -18.60 8.44
CA ALA A 204 8.06 -20.00 8.79
C ALA A 204 9.20 -20.90 8.28
N THR A 205 9.71 -21.69 9.23
CA THR A 205 10.86 -22.61 9.21
C THR A 205 12.21 -21.98 8.81
N PRO A 206 13.18 -21.89 9.75
CA PRO A 206 14.57 -21.58 9.40
C PRO A 206 15.06 -22.51 8.30
N GLY A 207 15.39 -21.96 7.12
CA GLY A 207 15.76 -22.79 5.98
C GLY A 207 15.72 -22.06 4.64
N PRO A 208 16.20 -22.73 3.57
CA PRO A 208 16.07 -22.23 2.21
C PRO A 208 14.60 -22.20 1.78
N VAL A 209 14.21 -21.21 0.99
CA VAL A 209 12.93 -21.22 0.28
C VAL A 209 13.00 -22.29 -0.80
N THR A 210 11.99 -23.17 -0.88
CA THR A 210 11.88 -24.22 -1.89
C THR A 210 10.46 -24.26 -2.44
N SER A 211 10.28 -24.82 -3.63
CA SER A 211 8.96 -25.04 -4.24
C SER A 211 8.09 -26.04 -3.48
N GLY A 212 8.69 -26.83 -2.58
CA GLY A 212 7.98 -27.81 -1.76
C GLY A 212 7.20 -27.18 -0.60
N ASP A 213 7.59 -25.97 -0.16
CA ASP A 213 6.88 -25.28 0.92
C ASP A 213 5.77 -24.39 0.36
N ARG A 214 4.55 -24.91 0.47
CA ARG A 214 3.31 -24.20 0.11
C ARG A 214 2.47 -23.83 1.33
N THR A 215 3.02 -23.99 2.53
CA THR A 215 2.33 -23.68 3.79
C THR A 215 2.57 -22.23 4.23
N THR A 216 3.50 -21.54 3.55
CA THR A 216 3.93 -20.19 3.85
C THR A 216 3.63 -19.25 2.70
N PHE A 217 3.26 -18.00 2.98
CA PHE A 217 3.19 -17.00 1.93
C PHE A 217 4.58 -16.62 1.42
N THR A 218 4.78 -16.72 0.11
CA THR A 218 6.06 -16.50 -0.56
C THR A 218 5.85 -15.66 -1.82
N GLY A 219 6.46 -14.47 -1.83
CA GLY A 219 6.57 -13.57 -2.97
C GLY A 219 7.50 -14.12 -4.05
N VAL A 220 7.59 -13.43 -5.19
CA VAL A 220 8.37 -13.91 -6.34
C VAL A 220 9.87 -14.00 -6.02
N ALA A 221 10.44 -12.99 -5.38
CA ALA A 221 11.84 -12.88 -4.94
C ALA A 221 11.92 -12.75 -3.41
N PRO A 222 11.62 -13.84 -2.66
CA PRO A 222 11.34 -13.79 -1.23
C PRO A 222 12.53 -13.43 -0.33
N ASP A 223 13.76 -13.38 -0.85
CA ASP A 223 14.97 -12.92 -0.14
C ASP A 223 15.52 -11.60 -0.65
N ALA A 224 14.89 -10.97 -1.64
CA ALA A 224 15.18 -9.58 -1.95
C ALA A 224 14.77 -8.69 -0.77
N ARG A 225 15.45 -7.54 -0.62
CA ARG A 225 14.96 -6.48 0.27
C ARG A 225 14.11 -5.49 -0.52
N ILE A 226 13.11 -4.94 0.15
CA ILE A 226 12.30 -3.85 -0.38
C ILE A 226 12.88 -2.53 0.11
N VAL A 227 13.26 -1.66 -0.81
CA VAL A 227 13.59 -0.26 -0.51
C VAL A 227 12.34 0.56 -0.73
N SER A 228 11.60 0.84 0.35
CA SER A 228 10.32 1.56 0.30
C SER A 228 10.57 3.07 0.22
N VAL A 229 10.16 3.69 -0.90
CA VAL A 229 10.20 5.14 -1.10
C VAL A 229 8.75 5.63 -1.21
N LYS A 230 8.26 6.25 -0.13
CA LYS A 230 6.86 6.66 -0.05
C LYS A 230 6.64 7.98 -0.79
N VAL A 231 5.71 8.02 -1.73
CA VAL A 231 5.32 9.24 -2.47
C VAL A 231 3.84 9.57 -2.31
N ALA A 232 3.01 8.56 -2.03
CA ALA A 232 1.57 8.73 -1.89
C ALA A 232 1.12 8.85 -0.43
N ASP A 233 0.12 9.68 -0.18
CA ASP A 233 -0.59 9.75 1.10
C ASP A 233 -1.72 8.70 1.23
N SER A 234 -2.51 8.76 2.30
CA SER A 234 -3.64 7.85 2.57
C SER A 234 -4.74 7.85 1.52
N ARG A 235 -4.82 8.83 0.62
CA ARG A 235 -5.78 8.83 -0.50
C ARG A 235 -5.12 8.46 -1.84
N GLY A 236 -3.83 8.12 -1.81
CA GLY A 236 -3.05 7.87 -3.02
C GLY A 236 -2.58 9.16 -3.71
N ALA A 237 -2.72 10.33 -3.07
CA ALA A 237 -2.33 11.59 -3.68
C ALA A 237 -0.81 11.64 -3.89
N THR A 238 -0.41 11.70 -5.16
CA THR A 238 0.99 11.72 -5.62
C THR A 238 1.12 12.63 -6.84
N ASP A 239 2.20 13.41 -6.90
CA ASP A 239 2.58 14.23 -8.05
C ASP A 239 3.78 13.67 -8.80
N VAL A 240 3.87 13.99 -10.09
CA VAL A 240 5.02 13.66 -10.94
C VAL A 240 6.34 14.19 -10.35
N SER A 241 6.36 15.41 -9.77
CA SER A 241 7.58 15.96 -9.17
C SER A 241 8.06 15.17 -7.94
N GLN A 242 7.16 14.57 -7.16
CA GLN A 242 7.53 13.68 -6.05
C GLN A 242 8.17 12.39 -6.60
N VAL A 243 7.61 11.82 -7.66
CA VAL A 243 8.13 10.60 -8.28
C VAL A 243 9.52 10.84 -8.88
N ILE A 244 9.74 11.95 -9.57
CA ILE A 244 11.07 12.32 -10.10
C ILE A 244 12.09 12.41 -8.95
N ALA A 245 11.75 13.11 -7.87
CA ALA A 245 12.63 13.23 -6.70
C ALA A 245 12.93 11.86 -6.05
N ALA A 246 11.95 10.96 -6.00
CA ALA A 246 12.13 9.59 -5.51
C ALA A 246 13.11 8.79 -6.38
N ILE A 247 12.96 8.85 -7.71
CA ILE A 247 13.87 8.19 -8.66
C ILE A 247 15.29 8.72 -8.48
N ASP A 248 15.46 10.04 -8.39
CA ASP A 248 16.76 10.66 -8.15
C ASP A 248 17.42 10.18 -6.86
N TRP A 249 16.64 9.95 -5.80
CA TRP A 249 17.15 9.41 -4.54
C TRP A 249 17.62 7.97 -4.73
N VAL A 250 16.80 7.14 -5.40
CA VAL A 250 17.13 5.74 -5.69
C VAL A 250 18.45 5.65 -6.46
N VAL A 251 18.61 6.45 -7.53
CA VAL A 251 19.83 6.48 -8.34
C VAL A 251 21.05 6.90 -7.53
N GLN A 252 20.92 7.90 -6.66
CA GLN A 252 22.05 8.39 -5.85
C GLN A 252 22.46 7.44 -4.73
N ASN A 253 21.53 6.61 -4.25
CA ASN A 253 21.73 5.73 -3.10
C ASN A 253 21.83 4.24 -3.44
N LYS A 254 21.75 3.87 -4.73
CA LYS A 254 21.72 2.47 -5.18
C LYS A 254 22.79 1.57 -4.58
N ASP A 255 24.00 2.09 -4.32
CA ASP A 255 25.13 1.33 -3.76
C ASP A 255 25.55 1.83 -2.35
N ARG A 256 24.76 2.70 -1.71
CA ARG A 256 25.14 3.34 -0.43
C ARG A 256 24.60 2.56 0.75
N ASN A 257 25.29 2.65 1.89
CA ASN A 257 24.84 2.06 3.17
C ASN A 257 24.50 0.56 3.09
N GLY A 258 25.22 -0.16 2.22
CA GLY A 258 24.99 -1.58 1.99
C GLY A 258 23.76 -1.90 1.15
N LEU A 259 23.21 -0.93 0.42
CA LEU A 259 22.20 -1.15 -0.63
C LEU A 259 22.85 -1.70 -1.91
N ASP A 260 22.09 -2.51 -2.64
CA ASP A 260 22.35 -2.94 -4.02
C ASP A 260 21.03 -2.85 -4.81
N ILE A 261 20.56 -1.62 -5.06
CA ILE A 261 19.32 -1.38 -5.80
C ILE A 261 19.58 -1.67 -7.28
N ARG A 262 19.00 -2.77 -7.76
CA ARG A 262 19.13 -3.22 -9.16
C ARG A 262 17.81 -3.23 -9.92
N VAL A 263 16.70 -3.15 -9.21
CA VAL A 263 15.35 -3.09 -9.79
C VAL A 263 14.58 -1.95 -9.16
N LEU A 264 13.87 -1.18 -9.98
CA LEU A 264 12.93 -0.15 -9.56
C LEU A 264 11.54 -0.51 -10.06
N ASN A 265 10.62 -0.77 -9.13
CA ASN A 265 9.20 -0.96 -9.40
C ASN A 265 8.48 0.40 -9.31
N LEU A 266 7.83 0.80 -10.40
CA LEU A 266 6.99 2.00 -10.46
C LEU A 266 5.57 1.63 -10.89
N SER A 267 4.70 1.50 -9.89
CA SER A 267 3.27 1.20 -10.07
C SER A 267 2.44 2.49 -10.06
N PHE A 268 2.91 3.49 -10.80
CA PHE A 268 2.33 4.84 -10.94
C PHE A 268 2.30 5.20 -12.43
N GLY A 269 1.34 6.02 -12.83
CA GLY A 269 1.44 6.72 -14.11
C GLY A 269 0.36 7.75 -14.36
N THR A 270 0.62 8.64 -15.31
CA THR A 270 -0.27 9.70 -15.78
C THR A 270 -0.61 9.53 -17.26
N ASP A 271 -1.48 10.36 -17.83
CA ASP A 271 -1.73 10.42 -19.27
C ASP A 271 -0.65 11.13 -20.07
N GLY A 272 0.31 11.80 -19.43
CA GLY A 272 1.46 12.48 -20.04
C GLY A 272 1.22 12.95 -21.48
N VAL A 273 0.85 14.22 -21.67
CA VAL A 273 0.39 14.72 -22.98
C VAL A 273 1.52 15.19 -23.90
N GLN A 274 2.77 14.82 -23.60
CA GLN A 274 3.95 15.17 -24.38
C GLN A 274 4.73 13.93 -24.87
N ASP A 275 5.72 14.17 -25.74
CA ASP A 275 6.61 13.13 -26.24
C ASP A 275 7.67 12.78 -25.17
N TYR A 276 7.96 11.49 -25.00
CA TYR A 276 8.94 11.01 -24.03
C TYR A 276 10.31 11.68 -24.15
N ARG A 277 10.69 12.10 -25.36
CA ARG A 277 12.00 12.74 -25.60
C ARG A 277 12.12 14.11 -24.92
N LEU A 278 11.02 14.69 -24.49
CA LEU A 278 10.98 15.93 -23.73
C LEU A 278 10.67 15.67 -22.26
N ASP A 279 9.96 14.59 -21.96
CA ASP A 279 9.35 14.38 -20.66
C ASP A 279 10.35 14.26 -19.50
N PRO A 280 10.18 15.02 -18.40
CA PRO A 280 11.07 14.97 -17.24
C PRO A 280 10.95 13.70 -16.39
N LEU A 281 9.78 13.04 -16.36
CA LEU A 281 9.61 11.75 -15.69
C LEU A 281 10.25 10.62 -16.52
N ALA A 282 10.04 10.63 -17.84
CA ALA A 282 10.76 9.76 -18.78
C ALA A 282 12.27 9.91 -18.63
N TYR A 283 12.77 11.15 -18.56
CA TYR A 283 14.19 11.42 -18.31
C TYR A 283 14.70 10.81 -17.01
N ALA A 284 13.94 10.94 -15.91
CA ALA A 284 14.33 10.39 -14.62
C ALA A 284 14.45 8.85 -14.68
N VAL A 285 13.50 8.16 -15.32
CA VAL A 285 13.59 6.70 -15.48
C VAL A 285 14.71 6.28 -16.42
N GLU A 286 15.03 7.04 -17.47
CA GLU A 286 16.22 6.80 -18.32
C GLU A 286 17.53 6.96 -17.54
N VAL A 287 17.62 7.95 -16.64
CA VAL A 287 18.79 8.13 -15.76
C VAL A 287 18.96 6.93 -14.83
N ALA A 288 17.86 6.40 -14.28
CA ALA A 288 17.89 5.16 -13.49
C ALA A 288 18.33 3.95 -14.33
N TRP A 289 17.74 3.80 -15.51
CA TRP A 289 18.07 2.75 -16.48
C TRP A 289 19.56 2.72 -16.80
N HIS A 290 20.12 3.86 -17.21
CA HIS A 290 21.53 3.99 -17.55
C HIS A 290 22.47 4.01 -16.34
N SER A 291 21.93 4.03 -15.12
CA SER A 291 22.70 3.83 -13.88
C SER A 291 22.74 2.37 -13.44
N GLY A 292 22.23 1.43 -14.25
CA GLY A 292 22.28 -0.01 -14.00
C GLY A 292 21.09 -0.56 -13.21
N ILE A 293 20.02 0.23 -13.07
CA ILE A 293 18.78 -0.16 -12.41
C ILE A 293 17.75 -0.53 -13.48
N ALA A 294 17.24 -1.75 -13.46
CA ALA A 294 16.13 -2.12 -14.33
C ALA A 294 14.84 -1.47 -13.83
N VAL A 295 14.23 -0.62 -14.66
CA VAL A 295 12.99 0.08 -14.31
C VAL A 295 11.80 -0.68 -14.88
N VAL A 296 10.91 -1.14 -14.01
CA VAL A 296 9.70 -1.90 -14.34
C VAL A 296 8.48 -1.03 -14.03
N VAL A 297 7.66 -0.76 -15.05
CA VAL A 297 6.59 0.24 -14.99
C VAL A 297 5.26 -0.39 -15.38
N ALA A 298 4.21 -0.09 -14.61
CA ALA A 298 2.85 -0.48 -14.94
C ALA A 298 2.36 0.21 -16.22
N ALA A 299 1.77 -0.54 -17.16
CA ALA A 299 1.31 0.01 -18.44
C ALA A 299 0.15 1.02 -18.34
N GLY A 300 -0.66 0.94 -17.28
CA GLY A 300 -1.86 1.75 -17.07
C GLY A 300 -3.15 0.92 -17.02
N ASN A 301 -4.20 1.44 -16.36
CA ASN A 301 -5.45 0.72 -16.07
C ASN A 301 -6.71 1.30 -16.75
N GLY A 302 -6.55 2.14 -17.76
CA GLY A 302 -7.71 2.77 -18.43
C GLY A 302 -7.39 3.82 -19.49
N GLY A 303 -6.11 4.00 -19.85
CA GLY A 303 -5.65 4.80 -20.99
C GLY A 303 -6.08 6.26 -21.07
N TYR A 304 -6.81 6.81 -20.08
CA TYR A 304 -7.42 8.15 -20.12
C TYR A 304 -8.26 8.41 -21.38
N GLY A 305 -8.96 7.38 -21.86
CA GLY A 305 -9.70 7.44 -23.13
C GLY A 305 -8.80 7.37 -24.38
N SER A 306 -7.51 7.06 -24.21
CA SER A 306 -6.54 6.80 -25.27
C SER A 306 -6.08 5.34 -25.26
N ALA A 307 -5.54 4.86 -26.39
CA ALA A 307 -4.91 3.56 -26.46
C ALA A 307 -3.46 3.57 -25.92
N LYS A 308 -2.92 4.72 -25.52
CA LYS A 308 -1.50 4.86 -25.17
C LYS A 308 -1.17 4.19 -23.83
N LEU A 309 0.11 3.86 -23.67
CA LEU A 309 0.66 3.56 -22.35
C LEU A 309 0.74 4.84 -21.52
N ASN A 310 0.56 4.71 -20.21
CA ASN A 310 0.72 5.82 -19.29
C ASN A 310 2.19 6.29 -19.23
N ASP A 311 2.42 7.52 -18.80
CA ASP A 311 3.74 8.01 -18.41
C ASP A 311 4.20 7.31 -17.12
N PRO A 312 5.42 6.76 -16.99
CA PRO A 312 6.50 6.70 -17.98
C PRO A 312 6.58 5.37 -18.74
N ALA A 313 5.55 4.52 -18.69
CA ALA A 313 5.53 3.27 -19.44
C ALA A 313 5.61 3.46 -20.97
N TYR A 314 5.19 4.62 -21.50
CA TYR A 314 5.39 4.93 -22.92
C TYR A 314 6.87 5.12 -23.29
N ASP A 315 7.77 5.36 -22.33
CA ASP A 315 9.21 5.43 -22.60
C ASP A 315 9.70 4.07 -23.11
N PRO A 316 10.42 4.02 -24.25
CA PRO A 316 10.82 2.76 -24.84
C PRO A 316 12.02 2.10 -24.15
N PHE A 317 12.74 2.75 -23.23
CA PHE A 317 13.84 2.14 -22.49
C PHE A 317 13.34 1.22 -21.36
N VAL A 318 12.31 1.64 -20.62
CA VAL A 318 11.79 0.91 -19.44
C VAL A 318 11.11 -0.42 -19.81
N ILE A 319 10.91 -1.30 -18.85
CA ILE A 319 10.11 -2.52 -19.01
C ILE A 319 8.64 -2.16 -18.70
N ALA A 320 7.83 -1.91 -19.73
CA ALA A 320 6.41 -1.65 -19.56
C ALA A 320 5.62 -2.96 -19.47
N VAL A 321 4.81 -3.11 -18.42
CA VAL A 321 4.13 -4.37 -18.10
C VAL A 321 2.61 -4.20 -18.12
N GLY A 322 1.97 -4.94 -19.03
CA GLY A 322 0.50 -5.08 -19.04
C GLY A 322 0.02 -6.19 -18.11
N GLY A 323 -1.27 -6.15 -17.77
CA GLY A 323 -1.90 -7.12 -16.88
C GLY A 323 -2.64 -8.20 -17.65
N VAL A 324 -2.58 -9.43 -17.16
CA VAL A 324 -3.37 -10.57 -17.67
C VAL A 324 -4.40 -11.00 -16.65
N ASP A 325 -5.57 -11.40 -17.16
CA ASP A 325 -6.59 -12.13 -16.43
C ASP A 325 -6.52 -13.61 -16.81
N GLY A 326 -6.16 -14.44 -15.83
CA GLY A 326 -6.11 -15.90 -15.98
C GLY A 326 -7.47 -16.59 -15.95
N ARG A 327 -8.58 -15.82 -15.90
CA ARG A 327 -9.97 -16.30 -15.96
C ARG A 327 -10.34 -17.40 -14.95
N GLY A 328 -9.60 -17.48 -13.85
CA GLY A 328 -9.80 -18.50 -12.83
C GLY A 328 -9.20 -19.88 -13.17
N THR A 329 -8.42 -20.01 -14.24
CA THR A 329 -7.73 -21.25 -14.63
C THR A 329 -6.23 -21.18 -14.32
N HIS A 330 -5.59 -22.35 -14.15
CA HIS A 330 -4.14 -22.45 -13.94
C HIS A 330 -3.34 -22.45 -15.26
N GLY A 331 -4.02 -22.65 -16.40
CA GLY A 331 -3.38 -22.80 -17.70
C GLY A 331 -3.52 -21.54 -18.53
N THR A 332 -2.47 -21.12 -19.21
CA THR A 332 -2.44 -19.84 -19.94
C THR A 332 -3.19 -19.83 -21.28
N GLY A 333 -4.07 -20.81 -21.51
CA GLY A 333 -4.68 -21.07 -22.82
C GLY A 333 -5.86 -20.15 -23.13
N ASP A 334 -6.58 -19.75 -22.09
CA ASP A 334 -7.73 -18.85 -22.14
C ASP A 334 -7.45 -17.47 -21.50
N ASP A 335 -6.22 -17.26 -21.03
CA ASP A 335 -5.73 -15.97 -20.54
C ASP A 335 -5.95 -14.86 -21.56
N VAL A 336 -6.49 -13.75 -21.09
CA VAL A 336 -6.73 -12.55 -21.89
C VAL A 336 -6.03 -11.35 -21.28
N VAL A 337 -5.67 -10.39 -22.13
CA VAL A 337 -5.38 -9.03 -21.67
C VAL A 337 -6.72 -8.32 -21.50
N PRO A 338 -7.16 -8.03 -20.27
CA PRO A 338 -8.47 -7.47 -20.02
C PRO A 338 -8.52 -5.99 -20.41
N SER A 339 -9.71 -5.46 -20.67
CA SER A 339 -9.92 -4.10 -21.21
C SER A 339 -9.40 -2.98 -20.30
N TRP A 340 -9.16 -3.25 -19.03
CA TRP A 340 -8.53 -2.31 -18.12
C TRP A 340 -7.04 -2.16 -18.38
N SER A 341 -6.33 -3.20 -18.84
CA SER A 341 -4.90 -3.07 -19.09
C SER A 341 -4.67 -2.21 -20.32
N SER A 342 -3.94 -1.10 -20.18
CA SER A 342 -3.50 -0.30 -21.32
C SER A 342 -2.72 -1.16 -22.30
N THR A 343 -3.09 -1.12 -23.57
CA THR A 343 -2.60 -2.01 -24.62
C THR A 343 -1.52 -1.39 -25.49
N GLY A 344 -1.39 -0.06 -25.47
CA GLY A 344 -0.57 0.69 -26.41
C GLY A 344 -1.31 1.02 -27.71
N ASP A 345 -0.70 1.93 -28.49
CA ASP A 345 -1.27 2.49 -29.72
C ASP A 345 -0.79 1.77 -31.00
N GLY A 346 -0.14 0.62 -30.86
CA GLY A 346 0.48 -0.13 -31.95
C GLY A 346 1.89 0.35 -32.32
N THR A 347 2.30 1.54 -31.86
CA THR A 347 3.69 2.02 -31.98
C THR A 347 4.46 1.70 -30.72
N ARG A 348 3.89 2.03 -29.55
CA ARG A 348 4.42 1.65 -28.25
C ARG A 348 3.36 0.85 -27.48
N ASN A 349 3.67 -0.42 -27.28
CA ASN A 349 2.85 -1.40 -26.58
C ASN A 349 3.59 -1.91 -25.36
N PRO A 350 2.95 -2.60 -24.40
CA PRO A 350 3.66 -3.25 -23.31
C PRO A 350 4.79 -4.14 -23.87
N ASP A 351 5.91 -4.21 -23.15
CA ASP A 351 7.01 -5.07 -23.56
C ASP A 351 6.66 -6.55 -23.40
N LEU A 352 5.93 -6.84 -22.32
CA LEU A 352 5.37 -8.14 -21.96
C LEU A 352 4.20 -7.95 -21.00
N VAL A 353 3.55 -9.05 -20.64
CA VAL A 353 2.47 -9.05 -19.65
C VAL A 353 2.76 -10.02 -18.50
N ALA A 354 2.09 -9.79 -17.37
CA ALA A 354 2.17 -10.65 -16.20
C ALA A 354 0.80 -10.74 -15.50
N PRO A 355 0.59 -11.72 -14.59
CA PRO A 355 -0.65 -11.83 -13.83
C PRO A 355 -0.97 -10.52 -13.12
N GLY A 356 -2.14 -9.97 -13.42
CA GLY A 356 -2.56 -8.67 -12.91
C GLY A 356 -4.01 -8.64 -12.44
N ALA A 357 -4.85 -9.62 -12.80
CA ALA A 357 -6.22 -9.72 -12.29
C ALA A 357 -6.28 -10.56 -11.01
N SER A 358 -7.00 -10.06 -10.00
CA SER A 358 -7.34 -10.79 -8.78
C SER A 358 -6.12 -11.36 -8.02
N VAL A 359 -4.99 -10.67 -8.09
CA VAL A 359 -3.75 -11.09 -7.42
C VAL A 359 -3.89 -10.93 -5.91
N VAL A 360 -3.55 -11.96 -5.16
CA VAL A 360 -3.63 -11.99 -3.71
C VAL A 360 -2.24 -11.73 -3.13
N SER A 361 -2.12 -10.71 -2.30
CA SER A 361 -0.87 -10.34 -1.63
C SER A 361 -1.14 -9.77 -0.24
N LEU A 362 -0.08 -9.37 0.46
CA LEU A 362 -0.13 -8.85 1.81
C LEU A 362 -1.03 -7.62 1.92
N ARG A 363 -1.83 -7.63 2.97
CA ARG A 363 -2.75 -6.55 3.35
C ARG A 363 -2.03 -5.52 4.20
N ALA A 364 -2.42 -4.25 4.07
CA ALA A 364 -2.12 -3.19 5.04
C ALA A 364 -3.38 -2.91 5.89
N PRO A 365 -3.50 -3.48 7.10
CA PRO A 365 -4.70 -3.33 7.92
C PRO A 365 -4.97 -1.86 8.30
N GLY A 366 -6.22 -1.41 8.20
CA GLY A 366 -6.63 -0.06 8.55
C GLY A 366 -6.25 1.01 7.52
N SER A 367 -5.59 0.63 6.42
CA SER A 367 -5.34 1.53 5.29
C SER A 367 -6.63 1.93 4.57
N TYR A 368 -6.56 2.95 3.72
CA TYR A 368 -7.71 3.42 2.95
C TYR A 368 -8.32 2.33 2.06
N LEU A 369 -7.51 1.62 1.27
CA LEU A 369 -8.01 0.52 0.42
C LEU A 369 -8.61 -0.60 1.27
N ASP A 370 -7.98 -0.90 2.40
CA ASP A 370 -8.50 -1.88 3.33
C ASP A 370 -9.90 -1.49 3.82
N ALA A 371 -10.10 -0.25 4.26
CA ALA A 371 -11.38 0.26 4.76
C ALA A 371 -12.46 0.35 3.67
N GLN A 372 -12.12 0.81 2.47
CA GLN A 372 -13.06 1.04 1.38
C GLN A 372 -13.50 -0.24 0.67
N PHE A 373 -12.65 -1.27 0.65
CA PHE A 373 -12.92 -2.51 -0.09
C PHE A 373 -12.85 -3.74 0.82
N PRO A 374 -13.76 -3.88 1.79
CA PRO A 374 -13.74 -5.02 2.70
C PRO A 374 -13.92 -6.37 1.99
N GLY A 375 -14.61 -6.40 0.84
CA GLY A 375 -14.78 -7.61 0.02
C GLY A 375 -13.52 -8.07 -0.73
N ALA A 376 -12.48 -7.22 -0.80
CA ALA A 376 -11.18 -7.59 -1.34
C ALA A 376 -10.27 -8.24 -0.29
N ARG A 377 -10.62 -8.18 1.00
CA ARG A 377 -9.88 -8.86 2.07
C ARG A 377 -10.01 -10.36 1.94
N THR A 378 -8.90 -11.07 2.12
CA THR A 378 -8.84 -12.54 2.14
C THR A 378 -8.23 -12.95 3.47
N GLY A 379 -9.08 -13.40 4.40
CA GLY A 379 -8.67 -13.63 5.79
C GLY A 379 -8.18 -12.33 6.46
N GLU A 380 -7.34 -12.47 7.47
CA GLU A 380 -6.80 -11.31 8.20
C GLU A 380 -5.56 -10.70 7.52
N ARG A 381 -4.85 -11.53 6.75
CA ARG A 381 -3.49 -11.26 6.28
C ARG A 381 -3.40 -10.75 4.84
N PHE A 382 -4.39 -11.07 4.00
CA PHE A 382 -4.28 -10.85 2.56
C PHE A 382 -5.35 -9.92 2.00
N PHE A 383 -5.03 -9.36 0.85
CA PHE A 383 -5.86 -8.45 0.09
C PHE A 383 -5.75 -8.82 -1.38
N ARG A 384 -6.87 -8.79 -2.10
CA ARG A 384 -6.97 -9.09 -3.52
C ARG A 384 -7.02 -7.79 -4.32
N GLY A 385 -6.10 -7.63 -5.27
CA GLY A 385 -6.02 -6.45 -6.14
C GLY A 385 -6.03 -6.84 -7.62
N SER A 386 -6.49 -5.91 -8.46
CA SER A 386 -6.41 -6.03 -9.92
C SER A 386 -5.78 -4.78 -10.53
N GLY A 387 -4.84 -4.96 -11.44
CA GLY A 387 -4.18 -3.86 -12.15
C GLY A 387 -2.83 -4.23 -12.77
N THR A 388 -2.35 -3.34 -13.63
CA THR A 388 -1.00 -3.40 -14.21
C THR A 388 0.08 -3.17 -13.14
N SER A 389 -0.26 -2.54 -12.01
CA SER A 389 0.58 -2.44 -10.81
C SER A 389 1.02 -3.80 -10.30
N GLN A 390 0.09 -4.75 -10.17
CA GLN A 390 0.37 -6.11 -9.72
C GLN A 390 1.27 -6.84 -10.71
N ALA A 391 0.99 -6.67 -12.01
CA ALA A 391 1.79 -7.26 -13.07
C ALA A 391 3.25 -6.73 -13.05
N ALA A 392 3.43 -5.42 -12.89
CA ALA A 392 4.75 -4.80 -12.72
C ALA A 392 5.49 -5.33 -11.49
N ALA A 393 4.79 -5.54 -10.37
CA ALA A 393 5.36 -6.13 -9.16
C ALA A 393 5.82 -7.58 -9.37
N VAL A 394 5.03 -8.40 -10.10
CA VAL A 394 5.43 -9.76 -10.48
C VAL A 394 6.72 -9.74 -11.31
N VAL A 395 6.79 -8.87 -12.32
CA VAL A 395 7.98 -8.73 -13.18
C VAL A 395 9.18 -8.17 -12.41
N SER A 396 8.97 -7.28 -11.43
CA SER A 396 10.04 -6.76 -10.58
C SER A 396 10.66 -7.86 -9.71
N GLY A 397 9.86 -8.76 -9.16
CA GLY A 397 10.38 -9.96 -8.48
C GLY A 397 11.11 -10.90 -9.44
N ALA A 398 10.55 -11.14 -10.63
CA ALA A 398 11.20 -11.95 -11.67
C ALA A 398 12.57 -11.37 -12.09
N ALA A 399 12.65 -10.05 -12.25
CA ALA A 399 13.88 -9.31 -12.49
C ALA A 399 14.90 -9.52 -11.38
N ALA A 400 14.50 -9.42 -10.10
CA ALA A 400 15.40 -9.63 -8.97
C ALA A 400 15.99 -11.06 -8.93
N LEU A 401 15.18 -12.08 -9.24
CA LEU A 401 15.67 -13.46 -9.37
C LEU A 401 16.72 -13.60 -10.48
N LEU A 402 16.47 -13.02 -11.65
CA LEU A 402 17.38 -13.08 -12.79
C LEU A 402 18.66 -12.27 -12.57
N VAL A 403 18.59 -11.14 -11.86
CA VAL A 403 19.75 -10.34 -11.46
C VAL A 403 20.60 -11.12 -10.46
N GLN A 404 20.01 -11.78 -9.47
CA GLN A 404 20.78 -12.66 -8.57
C GLN A 404 21.47 -13.78 -9.35
N GLN A 405 20.76 -14.39 -10.31
CA GLN A 405 21.33 -15.43 -11.17
C GLN A 405 22.47 -14.93 -12.06
N ARG A 406 22.38 -13.67 -12.52
CA ARG A 406 23.32 -13.04 -13.45
C ARG A 406 23.71 -11.66 -12.92
N PRO A 407 24.63 -11.57 -11.94
CA PRO A 407 24.92 -10.31 -11.25
C PRO A 407 25.37 -9.16 -12.18
N ASP A 408 26.04 -9.50 -13.28
CA ASP A 408 26.55 -8.55 -14.28
C ASP A 408 25.54 -8.19 -15.38
N ILE A 409 24.30 -8.71 -15.33
CA ILE A 409 23.29 -8.41 -16.34
C ILE A 409 22.95 -6.91 -16.35
N THR A 410 23.02 -6.30 -17.53
CA THR A 410 22.59 -4.92 -17.73
C THR A 410 21.07 -4.82 -17.89
N PRO A 411 20.45 -3.65 -17.61
CA PRO A 411 19.02 -3.46 -17.85
C PRO A 411 18.57 -3.80 -19.28
N ASP A 412 19.35 -3.42 -20.30
CA ASP A 412 19.10 -3.75 -21.70
C ASP A 412 19.06 -5.28 -21.91
N GLN A 413 20.04 -6.01 -21.39
CA GLN A 413 20.09 -7.47 -21.50
C GLN A 413 18.96 -8.15 -20.74
N LEU A 414 18.60 -7.62 -19.55
CA LEU A 414 17.49 -8.15 -18.75
C LEU A 414 16.16 -7.97 -19.48
N LYS A 415 15.90 -6.79 -20.04
CA LYS A 415 14.72 -6.53 -20.85
C LYS A 415 14.68 -7.41 -22.09
N ALA A 416 15.79 -7.53 -22.81
CA ALA A 416 15.90 -8.39 -23.97
C ALA A 416 15.66 -9.88 -23.63
N LEU A 417 16.17 -10.34 -22.49
CA LEU A 417 15.96 -11.70 -21.98
C LEU A 417 14.47 -11.94 -21.69
N LEU A 418 13.86 -11.10 -20.84
CA LEU A 418 12.45 -11.21 -20.47
C LEU A 418 11.52 -11.17 -21.69
N ARG A 419 11.76 -10.25 -22.63
CA ARG A 419 11.00 -10.13 -23.89
C ARG A 419 11.25 -11.28 -24.86
N GLY A 420 12.46 -11.82 -24.87
CA GLY A 420 12.88 -12.90 -25.77
C GLY A 420 12.35 -14.27 -25.34
N THR A 421 12.07 -14.45 -24.05
CA THR A 421 11.57 -15.72 -23.49
C THR A 421 10.11 -15.67 -23.09
N ALA A 422 9.43 -14.52 -23.23
CA ALA A 422 8.02 -14.39 -22.95
C ALA A 422 7.18 -15.39 -23.78
N LYS A 423 6.14 -15.93 -23.14
CA LYS A 423 5.26 -16.94 -23.71
C LYS A 423 4.04 -16.28 -24.33
N ALA A 424 3.88 -16.39 -25.65
CA ALA A 424 2.71 -15.88 -26.35
C ALA A 424 1.41 -16.50 -25.79
N LEU A 425 0.41 -15.65 -25.59
CA LEU A 425 -0.93 -15.99 -25.16
C LEU A 425 -1.85 -16.08 -26.40
N PRO A 426 -2.34 -17.27 -26.76
CA PRO A 426 -3.05 -17.48 -28.03
C PRO A 426 -4.42 -16.79 -28.08
N ALA A 427 -5.06 -16.61 -26.92
CA ALA A 427 -6.37 -15.97 -26.80
C ALA A 427 -6.30 -14.45 -26.56
N ALA A 428 -5.10 -13.89 -26.34
CA ALA A 428 -4.91 -12.48 -26.10
C ALA A 428 -4.64 -11.70 -27.38
N ASP A 429 -5.02 -10.43 -27.39
CA ASP A 429 -4.69 -9.51 -28.48
C ASP A 429 -3.15 -9.42 -28.66
N PRO A 430 -2.60 -9.61 -29.87
CA PRO A 430 -1.15 -9.61 -30.12
C PRO A 430 -0.45 -8.27 -29.86
N VAL A 431 -1.18 -7.15 -29.98
CA VAL A 431 -0.68 -5.81 -29.68
C VAL A 431 -0.66 -5.63 -28.16
N ALA A 432 -1.75 -5.97 -27.48
CA ALA A 432 -1.93 -5.77 -26.05
C ALA A 432 -0.98 -6.61 -25.18
N GLN A 433 -0.67 -7.84 -25.61
CA GLN A 433 0.18 -8.75 -24.84
C GLN A 433 1.68 -8.46 -24.97
N GLY A 434 2.08 -7.55 -25.87
CA GLY A 434 3.49 -7.33 -26.18
C GLY A 434 4.15 -8.61 -26.70
N ARG A 435 5.20 -9.06 -26.01
CA ARG A 435 5.87 -10.34 -26.34
C ARG A 435 5.23 -11.57 -25.68
N GLY A 436 4.16 -11.38 -24.89
CA GLY A 436 3.46 -12.43 -24.17
C GLY A 436 3.72 -12.39 -22.67
N LEU A 437 3.29 -13.46 -22.00
CA LEU A 437 3.40 -13.62 -20.55
C LEU A 437 4.86 -13.84 -20.11
N VAL A 438 5.27 -13.20 -19.02
CA VAL A 438 6.56 -13.48 -18.38
C VAL A 438 6.73 -14.98 -18.09
N ASP A 439 7.84 -15.56 -18.54
CA ASP A 439 8.14 -16.99 -18.38
C ASP A 439 9.56 -17.18 -17.83
N LEU A 440 9.66 -17.35 -16.52
CA LEU A 440 10.93 -17.63 -15.87
C LEU A 440 11.43 -19.05 -16.19
N LYS A 441 10.54 -20.03 -16.44
CA LYS A 441 10.93 -21.42 -16.77
C LYS A 441 11.87 -21.44 -17.97
N THR A 442 11.59 -20.61 -18.96
CA THR A 442 12.45 -20.40 -20.13
C THR A 442 13.58 -19.40 -19.83
N ALA A 443 13.31 -18.27 -19.17
CA ALA A 443 14.31 -17.23 -18.93
C ALA A 443 15.53 -17.68 -18.11
N TRP A 444 15.35 -18.54 -17.10
CA TRP A 444 16.46 -18.93 -16.23
C TRP A 444 17.47 -19.86 -16.94
N THR A 445 17.06 -20.58 -17.99
CA THR A 445 17.96 -21.45 -18.78
C THR A 445 18.53 -20.76 -20.02
N ALA A 446 17.86 -19.73 -20.54
CA ALA A 446 18.30 -19.00 -21.70
C ALA A 446 19.64 -18.28 -21.47
N ALA A 447 20.47 -18.22 -22.51
CA ALA A 447 21.72 -17.46 -22.49
C ALA A 447 21.41 -15.96 -22.33
N THR A 448 22.26 -15.26 -21.58
CA THR A 448 22.19 -13.80 -21.52
C THR A 448 22.37 -13.23 -22.92
N PRO A 449 21.45 -12.40 -23.44
CA PRO A 449 21.62 -11.76 -24.73
C PRO A 449 22.96 -11.00 -24.80
N SER A 450 23.62 -11.03 -25.95
CA SER A 450 24.84 -10.24 -26.15
C SER A 450 24.53 -8.74 -25.98
N ALA A 451 25.52 -7.95 -25.53
CA ALA A 451 25.35 -6.51 -25.37
C ALA A 451 24.88 -5.85 -26.69
N SER A 452 25.42 -6.28 -27.84
CA SER A 452 25.02 -5.77 -29.15
C SER A 452 23.59 -6.14 -29.54
N SER A 453 23.11 -7.34 -29.20
CA SER A 453 21.73 -7.74 -29.51
C SER A 453 20.69 -7.13 -28.57
N ALA A 454 21.11 -6.74 -27.36
CA ALA A 454 20.25 -6.15 -26.35
C ALA A 454 20.21 -4.61 -26.40
N ALA A 455 21.24 -3.99 -26.98
CA ALA A 455 21.41 -2.54 -27.00
C ALA A 455 20.17 -1.82 -27.55
N GLN A 456 19.61 -0.93 -26.73
CA GLN A 456 18.50 -0.08 -27.15
C GLN A 456 19.02 1.16 -27.90
N THR A 457 18.45 1.45 -29.07
CA THR A 457 18.90 2.53 -29.98
C THR A 457 17.92 3.71 -30.06
N TRP A 458 17.00 3.80 -29.10
CA TRP A 458 16.01 4.87 -29.04
C TRP A 458 16.68 6.22 -28.75
N PRO A 459 16.18 7.33 -29.31
CA PRO A 459 16.55 8.67 -28.86
C PRO A 459 16.28 8.82 -27.36
N ARG A 460 17.21 9.41 -26.62
CA ARG A 460 17.04 9.67 -25.19
C ARG A 460 16.17 10.90 -24.93
N SER A 461 15.48 10.91 -23.81
CA SER A 461 14.85 12.09 -23.27
C SER A 461 15.86 13.18 -22.95
N THR A 462 15.46 14.42 -23.21
CA THR A 462 16.17 15.61 -22.79
C THR A 462 15.76 16.05 -21.39
N GLY A 463 14.59 15.62 -20.90
CA GLY A 463 13.99 16.04 -19.62
C GLY A 463 13.64 17.52 -19.53
N ARG A 464 13.72 18.27 -20.64
CA ARG A 464 13.52 19.72 -20.70
C ARG A 464 12.09 20.14 -21.04
N GLY A 465 11.19 19.18 -21.13
CA GLY A 465 9.76 19.38 -21.35
C GLY A 465 9.04 19.93 -20.12
N SER A 466 7.73 20.05 -20.26
CA SER A 466 6.84 20.64 -19.25
C SER A 466 6.53 19.62 -18.15
N LEU A 467 6.62 20.04 -16.90
CA LEU A 467 6.13 19.24 -15.76
C LEU A 467 4.61 19.10 -15.83
N GLU A 468 3.90 20.15 -16.24
CA GLU A 468 2.46 20.11 -16.37
C GLU A 468 2.00 19.13 -17.45
N ALA A 469 2.68 19.10 -18.59
CA ALA A 469 2.39 18.14 -19.64
C ALA A 469 2.71 16.70 -19.19
N ALA A 470 3.70 16.49 -18.33
CA ALA A 470 3.97 15.20 -17.70
C ALA A 470 2.84 14.77 -16.74
N ARG A 471 2.17 15.71 -16.07
CA ARG A 471 0.95 15.41 -15.29
C ARG A 471 -0.23 15.03 -16.16
N GLY A 472 -0.35 15.65 -17.34
CA GLY A 472 -1.53 15.51 -18.18
C GLY A 472 -2.78 16.01 -17.45
N SER A 473 -3.79 15.16 -17.28
CA SER A 473 -5.00 15.44 -16.51
C SER A 473 -4.90 15.04 -15.03
N SER A 474 -3.77 14.48 -14.60
CA SER A 474 -3.58 13.92 -13.26
C SER A 474 -3.00 14.93 -12.27
N ASN A 475 -3.61 16.12 -12.19
CA ASN A 475 -3.18 17.14 -11.24
C ASN A 475 -3.65 16.84 -9.82
N LEU A 476 -2.80 17.15 -8.84
CA LEU A 476 -3.21 17.12 -7.44
C LEU A 476 -4.18 18.26 -7.14
N THR A 477 -5.32 17.92 -6.53
CA THR A 477 -6.24 18.91 -5.96
C THR A 477 -6.18 18.82 -4.44
N LEU A 478 -6.18 19.95 -3.74
CA LEU A 478 -6.28 20.03 -2.28
C LEU A 478 -7.16 21.24 -1.92
N ASP A 479 -8.19 21.05 -1.08
CA ASP A 479 -9.06 22.11 -0.57
C ASP A 479 -9.66 23.04 -1.68
N GLY A 480 -9.94 22.48 -2.85
CA GLY A 480 -10.51 23.20 -4.00
C GLY A 480 -9.51 23.95 -4.88
N GLY A 481 -8.21 23.93 -4.56
CA GLY A 481 -7.15 24.40 -5.44
C GLY A 481 -6.44 23.22 -6.13
N THR A 482 -6.06 23.40 -7.38
CA THR A 482 -5.36 22.40 -8.18
C THR A 482 -3.90 22.83 -8.38
N LEU A 483 -2.96 21.90 -8.22
CA LEU A 483 -1.55 22.09 -8.56
C LEU A 483 -1.42 22.02 -10.08
N GLU A 484 -1.32 23.20 -10.70
CA GLU A 484 -1.24 23.36 -12.15
C GLU A 484 -0.02 24.20 -12.54
N GLY A 485 0.46 23.98 -13.76
CA GLY A 485 1.56 24.71 -14.37
C GLY A 485 2.94 24.20 -13.96
N GLU A 486 3.97 24.95 -14.35
CA GLU A 486 5.38 24.61 -14.12
C GLU A 486 5.81 24.90 -12.67
N VAL A 487 5.15 24.23 -11.73
CA VAL A 487 5.36 24.36 -10.28
C VAL A 487 5.36 22.98 -9.66
N ASP A 488 6.32 22.67 -8.80
CA ASP A 488 6.38 21.41 -8.07
C ASP A 488 5.45 21.38 -6.83
N VAL A 489 5.35 20.23 -6.16
CA VAL A 489 4.51 20.08 -4.95
C VAL A 489 4.91 20.98 -3.78
N THR A 490 6.11 21.56 -3.80
CA THR A 490 6.57 22.51 -2.77
C THR A 490 6.15 23.95 -3.07
N GLY A 491 5.49 24.18 -4.21
CA GLY A 491 5.10 25.50 -4.69
C GLY A 491 6.21 26.26 -5.40
N ARG A 492 7.31 25.58 -5.78
CA ARG A 492 8.45 26.22 -6.46
C ARG A 492 8.35 26.05 -7.97
N ALA A 493 8.75 27.09 -8.70
CA ALA A 493 8.83 27.02 -10.14
C ALA A 493 9.73 25.86 -10.59
N TRP A 494 9.23 25.08 -11.54
CA TRP A 494 9.94 23.96 -12.14
C TRP A 494 11.00 24.47 -13.11
N ASP A 495 12.27 24.26 -12.76
CA ASP A 495 13.40 24.53 -13.63
C ASP A 495 13.91 23.21 -14.22
N ALA A 496 13.32 22.82 -15.36
CA ALA A 496 13.64 21.56 -16.03
C ALA A 496 15.14 21.45 -16.34
N ALA A 497 15.79 22.55 -16.76
CA ALA A 497 17.23 22.53 -17.07
C ALA A 497 18.08 22.21 -15.83
N ARG A 498 17.74 22.79 -14.67
CA ARG A 498 18.42 22.52 -13.40
C ARG A 498 18.15 21.10 -12.90
N VAL A 499 16.89 20.65 -12.95
CA VAL A 499 16.52 19.29 -12.54
C VAL A 499 17.28 18.26 -13.37
N THR A 500 17.16 18.32 -14.70
CA THR A 500 17.87 17.42 -15.64
C THR A 500 19.37 17.41 -15.36
N ALA A 501 20.00 18.57 -15.18
CA ALA A 501 21.45 18.65 -14.91
C ALA A 501 21.83 17.95 -13.59
N SER A 502 21.02 18.12 -12.54
CA SER A 502 21.28 17.50 -11.24
C SER A 502 21.04 15.99 -11.22
N SER A 503 20.01 15.50 -11.92
CA SER A 503 19.73 14.08 -12.09
C SER A 503 20.84 13.40 -12.90
N ALA A 504 21.28 14.01 -14.02
CA ALA A 504 22.41 13.54 -14.82
C ALA A 504 23.69 13.40 -14.00
N ALA A 505 23.97 14.42 -13.16
CA ALA A 505 25.13 14.45 -12.29
C ALA A 505 24.99 13.56 -11.05
N ARG A 506 23.81 12.99 -10.78
CA ARG A 506 23.48 12.28 -9.54
C ARG A 506 23.82 13.12 -8.30
N THR A 507 23.44 14.38 -8.34
CA THR A 507 23.62 15.36 -7.25
C THR A 507 22.31 16.02 -6.84
N ALA A 508 21.20 15.49 -7.33
CA ALA A 508 19.88 16.00 -7.01
C ALA A 508 19.58 15.93 -5.51
N TRP A 509 20.30 15.17 -4.67
CA TRP A 509 20.11 15.08 -3.22
C TRP A 509 21.38 15.45 -2.42
N THR A 510 21.26 16.36 -1.45
CA THR A 510 22.28 16.70 -0.44
C THR A 510 21.66 16.80 0.95
N GLY A 511 22.16 16.05 1.93
CA GLY A 511 21.70 16.14 3.33
C GLY A 511 20.22 15.79 3.53
N GLY A 512 19.67 14.87 2.72
CA GLY A 512 18.25 14.52 2.76
C GLY A 512 17.32 15.60 2.19
N SER A 513 17.89 16.57 1.46
CA SER A 513 17.16 17.57 0.67
C SER A 513 17.48 17.42 -0.80
N THR A 514 16.53 17.64 -1.71
CA THR A 514 16.91 17.83 -3.12
C THR A 514 17.61 19.19 -3.30
N THR A 515 18.58 19.28 -4.21
CA THR A 515 19.32 20.51 -4.55
C THR A 515 18.63 21.31 -5.66
N ALA A 516 17.94 20.63 -6.58
CA ALA A 516 17.35 21.22 -7.78
C ALA A 516 15.86 21.61 -7.64
N SER A 517 15.18 21.16 -6.61
CA SER A 517 13.86 21.69 -6.18
C SER A 517 13.92 22.26 -4.76
N GLY A 518 15.07 22.13 -4.08
CA GLY A 518 15.28 22.51 -2.67
C GLY A 518 14.32 21.77 -1.72
N TRP A 519 13.95 20.56 -2.11
CA TRP A 519 13.01 19.67 -1.46
C TRP A 519 13.69 19.13 -0.20
N THR A 520 13.70 19.88 0.89
CA THR A 520 14.12 19.29 2.17
C THR A 520 13.13 18.17 2.48
N GLY A 521 13.56 17.02 3.01
CA GLY A 521 12.66 16.14 3.79
C GLY A 521 12.09 16.83 5.06
N GLY A 522 11.96 18.15 5.03
CA GLY A 522 11.19 18.99 5.91
C GLY A 522 9.72 18.95 5.53
N ALA A 523 8.95 19.69 6.30
CA ALA A 523 7.66 19.19 6.71
C ALA A 523 6.51 20.08 6.27
N TRP A 524 5.44 19.42 5.84
CA TRP A 524 4.17 20.02 5.50
C TRP A 524 3.31 20.20 6.76
N ASN A 525 2.84 21.42 7.03
CA ASN A 525 2.06 21.72 8.25
C ASN A 525 0.54 21.72 8.09
N GLY A 526 0.03 21.22 6.97
CA GLY A 526 -1.37 21.35 6.64
C GLY A 526 -1.79 22.72 6.13
N ARG A 527 -0.84 23.67 5.94
CA ARG A 527 -1.08 25.05 5.47
C ARG A 527 -0.07 25.62 4.48
N GLU A 528 1.21 25.38 4.65
CA GLU A 528 2.30 25.87 3.82
C GLU A 528 3.43 24.82 3.86
N TRP A 529 4.22 24.71 2.79
CA TRP A 529 5.56 24.11 2.90
C TRP A 529 6.48 25.15 3.54
N TYR A 530 7.27 24.76 4.54
CA TYR A 530 8.37 25.59 5.05
C TYR A 530 9.70 25.17 4.40
N PRO A 531 10.07 25.68 3.22
CA PRO A 531 11.48 25.68 2.89
C PRO A 531 12.19 26.71 3.78
N THR A 532 13.21 26.29 4.52
CA THR A 532 14.17 27.23 5.09
C THR A 532 15.11 27.69 3.97
N GLY A 533 14.83 28.85 3.38
CA GLY A 533 15.81 29.57 2.56
C GLY A 533 16.89 30.22 3.43
N ALA A 534 18.03 30.57 2.84
CA ALA A 534 19.17 31.23 3.52
C ALA A 534 18.83 32.59 4.19
N ALA A 535 17.60 33.10 4.02
CA ALA A 535 17.10 34.36 4.57
C ALA A 535 15.82 34.23 5.42
N GLY A 536 15.37 33.02 5.75
CA GLY A 536 14.25 32.80 6.69
C GLY A 536 12.88 33.32 6.25
N GLN A 537 12.67 33.64 4.96
CA GLN A 537 11.36 34.04 4.42
C GLN A 537 10.61 32.83 3.85
N PRO A 538 9.30 32.65 4.17
CA PRO A 538 8.47 31.60 3.59
C PRO A 538 8.23 31.87 2.09
N LEU A 539 8.41 30.84 1.25
CA LEU A 539 8.24 30.90 -0.21
C LEU A 539 7.02 30.09 -0.71
N GLY A 540 6.09 29.72 0.16
CA GLY A 540 5.02 28.76 -0.15
C GLY A 540 3.67 29.39 -0.51
N MET A 541 2.92 28.72 -1.39
CA MET A 541 1.47 28.90 -1.54
C MET A 541 0.75 28.45 -0.25
N ARG A 542 -0.36 29.12 0.08
CA ARG A 542 -1.18 28.87 1.28
C ARG A 542 -2.33 27.91 0.96
N TRP A 543 -2.37 26.78 1.67
CA TRP A 543 -3.33 25.68 1.53
C TRP A 543 -4.06 25.43 2.85
N SER A 544 -5.10 26.17 3.21
CA SER A 544 -5.61 26.15 4.59
C SER A 544 -6.46 24.92 4.97
N GLY A 545 -5.83 23.86 5.50
CA GLY A 545 -6.48 22.87 6.37
C GLY A 545 -7.48 21.91 5.72
N MET A 546 -7.42 20.66 6.15
CA MET A 546 -8.15 19.50 5.62
C MET A 546 -9.66 19.71 5.49
N SER A 547 -10.13 20.05 4.29
CA SER A 547 -11.52 19.85 3.87
C SER A 547 -11.57 19.48 2.39
N TRP A 548 -11.68 18.18 2.15
CA TRP A 548 -11.79 17.62 0.82
C TRP A 548 -13.25 17.63 0.38
N SER A 549 -13.66 18.64 -0.39
CA SER A 549 -14.85 18.55 -1.24
C SER A 549 -14.46 17.90 -2.56
N GLY A 550 -14.21 16.60 -2.50
CA GLY A 550 -13.86 15.76 -3.65
C GLY A 550 -14.55 14.41 -3.54
N MET A 551 -15.85 14.40 -3.23
CA MET A 551 -16.68 13.22 -3.50
C MET A 551 -16.98 13.18 -4.99
N SER A 552 -16.07 12.61 -5.76
CA SER A 552 -16.39 11.66 -6.82
C SER A 552 -15.11 11.28 -7.55
N TRP A 553 -14.70 10.03 -7.37
CA TRP A 553 -14.24 9.23 -8.49
C TRP A 553 -15.41 9.17 -9.50
N SER A 554 -15.59 10.22 -10.30
CA SER A 554 -16.45 10.20 -11.48
C SER A 554 -15.58 9.89 -12.68
N GLY A 555 -15.08 8.66 -12.69
CA GLY A 555 -14.79 7.92 -13.90
C GLY A 555 -15.50 6.59 -13.77
N MET A 556 -16.78 6.53 -14.13
CA MET A 556 -17.32 5.26 -14.62
C MET A 556 -16.41 4.88 -15.80
N SER A 557 -15.57 3.86 -15.68
CA SER A 557 -16.03 2.51 -15.96
C SER A 557 -15.09 1.47 -15.34
N TRP A 558 -15.60 0.78 -14.32
CA TRP A 558 -15.54 -0.68 -14.33
C TRP A 558 -16.97 -1.19 -14.37
N SER A 559 -17.52 -1.35 -15.57
CA SER A 559 -18.59 -2.32 -15.81
C SER A 559 -17.92 -3.67 -16.04
N GLY A 560 -17.78 -4.43 -14.96
CA GLY A 560 -17.14 -5.73 -14.99
C GLY A 560 -17.37 -6.47 -13.68
N MET A 561 -18.63 -6.81 -13.41
CA MET A 561 -18.90 -7.98 -12.58
C MET A 561 -18.25 -9.19 -13.26
N SER A 562 -17.35 -9.87 -12.59
CA SER A 562 -17.29 -11.34 -12.64
C SER A 562 -16.73 -11.88 -11.33
N TRP A 563 -17.59 -11.86 -10.32
CA TRP A 563 -17.64 -12.94 -9.35
C TRP A 563 -18.60 -13.98 -9.92
N SER A 564 -18.12 -15.18 -10.25
CA SER A 564 -18.98 -16.32 -10.55
C SER A 564 -19.41 -16.95 -9.22
N GLY A 565 -20.65 -16.65 -8.82
CA GLY A 565 -21.25 -17.21 -7.62
C GLY A 565 -22.70 -16.75 -7.43
N MET A 566 -23.60 -17.39 -8.17
CA MET A 566 -25.08 -17.33 -8.12
C MET A 566 -25.74 -16.31 -9.07
N SER A 567 -26.42 -16.89 -10.06
CA SER A 567 -27.30 -16.26 -11.04
C SER A 567 -28.41 -15.43 -10.42
N TRP A 568 -28.65 -14.23 -10.96
CA TRP A 568 -29.96 -13.58 -10.88
C TRP A 568 -30.27 -12.86 -12.19
N SER A 569 -31.40 -13.22 -12.78
CA SER A 569 -32.02 -12.58 -13.93
C SER A 569 -32.88 -11.41 -13.45
N GLY A 570 -32.67 -10.21 -13.98
CA GLY A 570 -33.51 -9.06 -13.65
C GLY A 570 -33.24 -7.88 -14.55
N MET A 571 -34.19 -7.62 -15.44
CA MET A 571 -34.22 -6.64 -16.52
C MET A 571 -33.84 -5.20 -16.11
N SER A 572 -33.15 -4.56 -17.06
CA SER A 572 -32.98 -3.11 -17.27
C SER A 572 -34.00 -2.17 -16.62
N TRP A 573 -33.53 -1.01 -16.15
CA TRP A 573 -34.32 0.22 -16.26
C TRP A 573 -33.42 1.45 -16.48
N SER A 574 -33.64 2.11 -17.62
CA SER A 574 -33.26 3.49 -17.89
C SER A 574 -34.51 4.18 -18.40
N GLY A 575 -34.91 5.31 -17.80
CA GLY A 575 -35.93 6.15 -18.43
C GLY A 575 -36.76 6.99 -17.47
N MET A 576 -36.26 8.21 -17.24
CA MET A 576 -36.98 9.49 -17.21
C MET A 576 -38.20 9.70 -16.29
N SER A 577 -38.11 10.84 -15.61
CA SER A 577 -39.10 11.57 -14.81
C SER A 577 -40.55 11.60 -15.34
N TRP A 578 -41.56 11.50 -14.46
CA TRP A 578 -42.34 12.63 -13.93
C TRP A 578 -43.42 12.18 -12.90
N SER A 579 -43.75 13.11 -11.99
CA SER A 579 -44.99 13.34 -11.22
C SER A 579 -45.86 12.20 -10.65
N GLY A 580 -46.20 12.37 -9.35
CA GLY A 580 -47.61 12.36 -8.95
C GLY A 580 -47.99 11.52 -7.73
N MET A 581 -48.22 12.23 -6.61
CA MET A 581 -49.29 12.02 -5.60
C MET A 581 -49.21 10.74 -4.72
N SER A 582 -48.68 10.83 -3.48
CA SER A 582 -49.37 11.17 -2.19
C SER A 582 -50.19 10.01 -1.62
N TRP A 583 -50.02 9.54 -0.37
CA TRP A 583 -50.32 10.15 0.95
C TRP A 583 -49.62 9.30 2.05
N SER A 584 -49.25 9.75 3.24
CA SER A 584 -49.88 10.60 4.27
C SER A 584 -48.77 11.06 5.24
N GLY A 585 -48.81 12.16 5.98
CA GLY A 585 -49.76 13.25 6.12
C GLY A 585 -49.16 14.18 7.18
N MET A 586 -49.09 15.47 6.87
CA MET A 586 -49.14 16.59 7.83
C MET A 586 -49.23 17.90 7.01
N SER A 587 -50.44 18.46 7.01
CA SER A 587 -50.82 19.89 7.08
C SER A 587 -49.71 20.95 6.91
N TRP A 588 -49.85 22.08 6.20
CA TRP A 588 -50.97 22.91 5.71
C TRP A 588 -50.34 23.89 4.67
N SER A 589 -50.92 24.13 3.50
CA SER A 589 -51.81 25.27 3.13
C SER A 589 -51.16 26.26 2.16
N GLY A 590 -51.83 26.51 1.02
CA GLY A 590 -51.65 27.72 0.23
C GLY A 590 -51.41 27.50 -1.27
N MET A 591 -52.48 27.24 -2.03
CA MET A 591 -52.51 27.51 -3.47
C MET A 591 -52.82 29.00 -3.71
N SER A 592 -52.13 29.62 -4.66
CA SER A 592 -52.76 30.47 -5.68
C SER A 592 -51.78 30.74 -6.81
N TRP A 593 -52.22 30.53 -8.06
CA TRP A 593 -51.50 30.90 -9.27
C TRP A 593 -52.07 32.17 -9.90
N SER A 594 -51.18 32.86 -10.62
CA SER A 594 -51.31 33.81 -11.72
C SER A 594 -51.98 35.18 -11.52
N GLY A 595 -51.37 36.20 -12.15
CA GLY A 595 -52.08 37.39 -12.62
C GLY A 595 -51.35 38.72 -12.39
N ALA A 596 -50.80 39.26 -13.47
CA ALA A 596 -50.49 40.65 -13.82
C ALA A 596 -50.63 41.78 -12.76
N GLY A 597 -49.65 42.67 -12.75
CA GLY A 597 -49.70 43.94 -12.01
C GLY A 597 -50.69 44.96 -12.59
N TRP A 598 -50.95 46.01 -11.80
CA TRP A 598 -50.71 47.44 -12.06
C TRP A 598 -51.09 48.21 -10.78
N GLY A 599 -50.51 49.40 -10.62
CA GLY A 599 -50.38 50.13 -9.36
C GLY A 599 -51.61 50.90 -8.86
N GLY A 600 -51.41 51.50 -7.69
CA GLY A 600 -52.36 52.28 -6.90
C GLY A 600 -51.86 52.41 -5.47
#